data_AF-A0A4V2Y3B7-F1
#
_entry.id   AF-A0A4V2Y3B7-F1
#
_cell.length_a   1.000
_cell.length_b   1.000
_cell.length_c   1.000
_cell.angle_alpha   90.00
_cell.angle_beta   90.00
_cell.angle_gamma   90.00
#
_symmetry.space_group_name_H-M   'P 1'
#
loop_
_entity.id
_entity.type
_entity.pdbx_description
1 polymer ?
#
loop_
_entity_poly.entity_id
_entity_poly.type
_entity_poly.pdbx_seq_one_letter_code
_entity_poly.pdbx_strand_id
1 'polypeptide(L)'
;MRLSIADTLTLSNATCGFLAVYFTTTGVLIPHLTDSGDVGVVRNNAATAVLLMLLASVFDLFDGLVARKLRASPMGAELDNLSDLISFGLAPAYFVLVWGMVVGDVHEPLSALAATVVLLAVVLRLARFSCVTMPDGVFQGMPSPFGALTVVSIVLLELPFTPTLLAILGVAWLMVSRVEYPKPRGTLAVAMLSWIVLSMALLTAWAFDAPGGLLLLQTGCALQVVLGAVIPLFAMARRVYAFRDNRREARAGAES
;
A
#
# COMPACT_ATOMS: atom_id res chain seq x y z
N MET A 1 -20.19 23.13 -12.38
CA MET A 1 -19.78 21.82 -11.83
C MET A 1 -19.68 21.98 -10.32
N ARG A 2 -20.50 21.30 -9.51
CA ARG A 2 -20.40 21.37 -8.04
C ARG A 2 -19.63 20.13 -7.58
N LEU A 3 -18.45 20.34 -7.01
CA LEU A 3 -17.68 19.27 -6.39
C LEU A 3 -18.43 18.74 -5.16
N SER A 4 -18.57 17.43 -5.07
CA SER A 4 -19.07 16.77 -3.86
C SER A 4 -18.02 16.83 -2.75
N ILE A 5 -18.45 16.60 -1.51
CA ILE A 5 -17.55 16.40 -0.38
C ILE A 5 -16.63 15.19 -0.64
N ALA A 6 -17.15 14.13 -1.28
CA ALA A 6 -16.35 12.98 -1.69
C ALA A 6 -15.24 13.39 -2.67
N ASP A 7 -15.58 14.12 -3.74
CA ASP A 7 -14.59 14.56 -4.74
C ASP A 7 -13.47 15.41 -4.11
N THR A 8 -13.79 16.22 -3.09
CA THR A 8 -12.79 17.05 -2.38
C THR A 8 -11.84 16.18 -1.54
N LEU A 9 -12.36 15.14 -0.89
CA LEU A 9 -11.54 14.18 -0.14
C LEU A 9 -10.62 13.40 -1.08
N THR A 10 -11.14 12.96 -2.24
CA THR A 10 -10.35 12.27 -3.26
C THR A 10 -9.25 13.18 -3.83
N LEU A 11 -9.53 14.45 -4.10
CA LEU A 11 -8.48 15.41 -4.49
C LEU A 11 -7.43 15.63 -3.38
N SER A 12 -7.83 15.56 -2.12
CA SER A 12 -6.92 15.67 -0.97
C SER A 12 -6.02 14.43 -0.85
N ASN A 13 -6.57 13.24 -1.14
CA ASN A 13 -5.82 11.99 -1.28
C ASN A 13 -4.72 12.18 -2.35
N ALA A 14 -5.09 12.54 -3.58
CA ALA A 14 -4.13 12.76 -4.68
C ALA A 14 -3.06 13.80 -4.35
N THR A 15 -3.45 14.88 -3.66
CA THR A 15 -2.51 15.93 -3.21
C THR A 15 -1.48 15.36 -2.24
N CYS A 16 -1.88 14.50 -1.30
CA CYS A 16 -0.95 13.84 -0.39
C CYS A 16 0.04 12.94 -1.13
N GLY A 17 -0.44 12.15 -2.11
CA GLY A 17 0.43 11.32 -2.95
C GLY A 17 1.46 12.13 -3.73
N PHE A 18 1.03 13.24 -4.35
CA PHE A 18 1.93 14.15 -5.06
C PHE A 18 2.96 14.80 -4.12
N LEU A 19 2.53 15.28 -2.94
CA LEU A 19 3.43 15.85 -1.96
C LEU A 19 4.41 14.80 -1.40
N ALA A 20 4.00 13.55 -1.26
CA ALA A 20 4.89 12.47 -0.84
C ALA A 20 6.04 12.27 -1.84
N VAL A 21 5.75 12.31 -3.15
CA VAL A 21 6.79 12.30 -4.20
C VAL A 21 7.69 13.54 -4.06
N TYR A 22 7.11 14.73 -3.90
CA TYR A 22 7.88 15.97 -3.73
C TYR A 22 8.86 15.91 -2.54
N PHE A 23 8.42 15.45 -1.36
CA PHE A 23 9.29 15.32 -0.18
C PHE A 23 10.33 14.20 -0.34
N THR A 24 9.98 13.12 -1.05
CA THR A 24 10.95 12.06 -1.39
C THR A 24 12.05 12.62 -2.30
N THR A 25 11.69 13.41 -3.31
CA THR A 25 12.67 14.04 -4.22
C THR A 25 13.52 15.08 -3.49
N THR A 26 12.89 16.06 -2.87
CA THR A 26 13.58 17.23 -2.31
C THR A 26 14.31 16.94 -1.00
N GLY A 27 13.77 16.03 -0.20
CA GLY A 27 14.28 15.75 1.13
C GLY A 27 15.10 14.47 1.26
N VAL A 28 15.05 13.56 0.27
CA VAL A 28 15.83 12.31 0.27
C VAL A 28 16.76 12.24 -0.93
N LEU A 29 16.23 12.35 -2.16
CA LEU A 29 17.02 12.18 -3.37
C LEU A 29 18.03 13.32 -3.60
N ILE A 30 17.58 14.59 -3.60
CA ILE A 30 18.46 15.73 -3.86
C ILE A 30 19.63 15.78 -2.86
N PRO A 31 19.40 15.70 -1.53
CA PRO A 31 20.50 15.76 -0.57
C PRO A 31 21.51 14.62 -0.71
N HIS A 32 21.06 13.45 -1.19
CA HIS A 32 21.93 12.33 -1.53
C HIS A 32 22.78 12.62 -2.77
N LEU A 33 22.18 13.17 -3.84
CA LEU A 33 22.90 13.53 -5.08
C LEU A 33 23.89 14.68 -4.90
N THR A 34 23.62 15.59 -3.96
CA THR A 34 24.46 16.75 -3.68
C THR A 34 25.42 16.57 -2.51
N ASP A 35 25.42 15.38 -1.89
CA ASP A 35 26.21 15.04 -0.69
C ASP A 35 26.14 16.13 0.42
N SER A 36 24.94 16.72 0.58
CA SER A 36 24.74 17.92 1.40
C SER A 36 23.59 17.79 2.42
N GLY A 37 23.09 16.57 2.61
CA GLY A 37 21.99 16.27 3.53
C GLY A 37 22.46 15.93 4.93
N ASP A 38 21.96 16.68 5.93
CA ASP A 38 22.00 16.20 7.32
C ASP A 38 21.12 14.95 7.48
N VAL A 39 21.65 13.91 8.13
CA VAL A 39 20.97 12.62 8.29
C VAL A 39 19.63 12.77 9.01
N GLY A 40 19.54 13.66 10.01
CA GLY A 40 18.30 13.94 10.73
C GLY A 40 17.26 14.65 9.85
N VAL A 41 17.69 15.58 9.00
CA VAL A 41 16.81 16.26 8.03
C VAL A 41 16.29 15.29 6.98
N VAL A 42 17.15 14.44 6.42
CA VAL A 42 16.76 13.41 5.45
C VAL A 42 15.74 12.44 6.07
N ARG A 43 16.00 12.01 7.31
CA ARG A 43 15.08 11.15 8.08
C ARG A 43 13.71 11.80 8.26
N ASN A 44 13.65 13.07 8.67
CA ASN A 44 12.39 13.79 8.87
C ASN A 44 11.60 13.96 7.56
N ASN A 45 12.29 14.21 6.45
CA ASN A 45 11.63 14.31 5.14
C ASN A 45 11.11 12.96 4.64
N ALA A 46 11.89 11.88 4.82
CA ALA A 46 11.44 10.52 4.53
C ALA A 46 10.20 10.17 5.37
N ALA A 47 10.22 10.48 6.67
CA ALA A 47 9.05 10.30 7.54
C ALA A 47 7.85 11.11 7.05
N THR A 48 8.06 12.36 6.62
CA THR A 48 6.99 13.23 6.10
C THR A 48 6.36 12.65 4.82
N ALA A 49 7.18 12.14 3.90
CA ALA A 49 6.70 11.48 2.69
C ALA A 49 5.80 10.27 3.01
N VAL A 50 6.23 9.42 3.96
CA VAL A 50 5.44 8.25 4.37
C VAL A 50 4.19 8.65 5.17
N LEU A 51 4.26 9.69 6.00
CA LEU A 51 3.09 10.25 6.69
C LEU A 51 2.03 10.76 5.71
N LEU A 52 2.45 11.37 4.60
CA LEU A 52 1.54 11.81 3.55
C LEU A 52 0.86 10.62 2.85
N MET A 53 1.57 9.53 2.60
CA MET A 53 0.97 8.29 2.05
C MET A 53 -0.02 7.64 3.03
N LEU A 54 0.27 7.67 4.33
CA LEU A 54 -0.65 7.23 5.38
C LEU A 54 -1.88 8.14 5.44
N LEU A 55 -1.70 9.46 5.33
CA LEU A 55 -2.79 10.43 5.32
C LEU A 55 -3.68 10.29 4.07
N ALA A 56 -3.08 10.02 2.91
CA ALA A 56 -3.80 9.63 1.69
C ALA A 56 -4.71 8.43 1.94
N SER A 57 -4.22 7.40 2.64
CA SER A 57 -5.00 6.21 3.02
C SER A 57 -6.18 6.55 3.94
N VAL A 58 -6.04 7.57 4.80
CA VAL A 58 -7.14 8.07 5.63
C VAL A 58 -8.20 8.75 4.76
N PHE A 59 -7.79 9.60 3.82
CA PHE A 59 -8.73 10.28 2.91
C PHE A 59 -9.49 9.31 2.00
N ASP A 60 -8.81 8.28 1.46
CA ASP A 60 -9.42 7.17 0.70
C ASP A 60 -10.45 6.37 1.54
N LEU A 61 -10.18 6.17 2.83
CA LEU A 61 -11.17 5.51 3.68
C LEU A 61 -12.43 6.38 3.86
N PHE A 62 -12.24 7.69 4.00
CA PHE A 62 -13.33 8.64 4.21
C PHE A 62 -14.12 8.94 2.93
N ASP A 63 -13.48 9.11 1.77
CA ASP A 63 -14.19 9.36 0.52
C ASP A 63 -15.07 8.15 0.13
N GLY A 64 -14.60 6.93 0.32
CA GLY A 64 -15.37 5.72 0.09
C GLY A 64 -16.56 5.60 1.05
N LEU A 65 -16.42 6.05 2.31
CA LEU A 65 -17.53 6.13 3.27
C LEU A 65 -18.57 7.18 2.86
N VAL A 66 -18.13 8.34 2.40
CA VAL A 66 -18.99 9.45 1.98
C VAL A 66 -19.70 9.14 0.66
N ALA A 67 -19.00 8.59 -0.32
CA ALA A 67 -19.53 8.20 -1.62
C ALA A 67 -20.65 7.15 -1.51
N ARG A 68 -20.54 6.21 -0.55
CA ARG A 68 -21.62 5.24 -0.24
C ARG A 68 -22.87 5.90 0.32
N LYS A 69 -22.73 6.96 1.13
CA LYS A 69 -23.86 7.68 1.73
C LYS A 69 -24.52 8.65 0.76
N LEU A 70 -23.76 9.23 -0.17
CA LEU A 70 -24.21 10.31 -1.05
C LEU A 70 -24.58 9.87 -2.48
N ARG A 71 -24.60 8.57 -2.77
CA ARG A 71 -24.76 7.98 -4.12
C ARG A 71 -23.68 8.47 -5.09
N ALA A 72 -22.58 7.73 -5.15
CA ALA A 72 -21.42 8.02 -5.99
C ALA A 72 -21.80 8.37 -7.43
N SER A 73 -21.20 9.45 -7.96
CA SER A 73 -21.32 9.81 -9.36
C SER A 73 -20.33 8.99 -10.20
N PRO A 74 -20.61 8.72 -11.50
CA PRO A 74 -19.66 8.04 -12.38
C PRO A 74 -18.31 8.76 -12.47
N MET A 75 -18.32 10.09 -12.42
CA MET A 75 -17.12 10.91 -12.42
C MET A 75 -16.29 10.73 -11.15
N GLY A 76 -16.94 10.65 -9.99
CA GLY A 76 -16.27 10.45 -8.70
C GLY A 76 -15.53 9.11 -8.64
N ALA A 77 -16.09 8.06 -9.24
CA ALA A 77 -15.45 6.75 -9.33
C ALA A 77 -14.16 6.78 -10.18
N GLU A 78 -14.13 7.53 -11.29
CA GLU A 78 -12.90 7.68 -12.07
C GLU A 78 -11.87 8.60 -11.39
N LEU A 79 -12.34 9.64 -10.70
CA LEU A 79 -11.48 10.51 -9.90
C LEU A 79 -10.77 9.72 -8.79
N ASP A 80 -11.48 8.79 -8.16
CA ASP A 80 -10.97 7.86 -7.15
C ASP A 80 -9.84 6.99 -7.71
N ASN A 81 -10.07 6.32 -8.84
CA ASN A 81 -9.04 5.51 -9.52
C ASN A 81 -7.77 6.32 -9.85
N LEU A 82 -7.92 7.56 -10.33
CA LEU A 82 -6.78 8.42 -10.65
C LEU A 82 -6.02 8.86 -9.39
N SER A 83 -6.74 9.20 -8.33
CA SER A 83 -6.16 9.55 -7.03
C SER A 83 -5.39 8.37 -6.42
N ASP A 84 -5.99 7.18 -6.44
CA ASP A 84 -5.39 5.93 -5.97
C ASP A 84 -4.11 5.58 -6.73
N LEU A 85 -4.10 5.79 -8.04
CA LEU A 85 -2.90 5.60 -8.85
C LEU A 85 -1.77 6.52 -8.40
N ILE A 86 -2.05 7.77 -8.05
CA ILE A 86 -1.04 8.74 -7.59
C ILE A 86 -0.53 8.36 -6.20
N SER A 87 -1.44 8.15 -5.25
CA SER A 87 -1.09 7.95 -3.84
C SER A 87 -0.58 6.56 -3.50
N PHE A 88 -1.10 5.52 -4.15
CA PHE A 88 -0.80 4.13 -3.84
C PHE A 88 -0.06 3.39 -4.96
N GLY A 89 0.00 3.95 -6.16
CA GLY A 89 0.81 3.44 -7.27
C GLY A 89 2.13 4.19 -7.41
N LEU A 90 2.04 5.46 -7.80
CA LEU A 90 3.17 6.30 -8.14
C LEU A 90 4.04 6.63 -6.93
N ALA A 91 3.44 7.13 -5.83
CA ALA A 91 4.23 7.57 -4.68
C ALA A 91 5.06 6.44 -4.03
N PRO A 92 4.51 5.22 -3.79
CA PRO A 92 5.29 4.10 -3.26
C PRO A 92 6.31 3.55 -4.26
N ALA A 93 5.96 3.47 -5.55
CA ALA A 93 6.91 3.04 -6.59
C ALA A 93 8.10 4.00 -6.69
N TYR A 94 7.83 5.31 -6.66
CA TYR A 94 8.88 6.32 -6.65
C TYR A 94 9.75 6.25 -5.39
N PHE A 95 9.15 5.97 -4.23
CA PHE A 95 9.90 5.75 -2.99
C PHE A 95 10.86 4.56 -3.09
N VAL A 96 10.44 3.44 -3.71
CA VAL A 96 11.32 2.29 -4.00
C VAL A 96 12.44 2.66 -4.97
N LEU A 97 12.14 3.45 -6.00
CA LEU A 97 13.13 3.92 -6.96
C LEU A 97 14.22 4.74 -6.26
N VAL A 98 13.83 5.71 -5.44
CA VAL A 98 14.77 6.55 -4.68
C VAL A 98 15.55 5.73 -3.66
N TRP A 99 14.92 4.77 -2.98
CA TRP A 99 15.62 3.86 -2.06
C TRP A 99 16.79 3.14 -2.76
N GLY A 100 16.57 2.59 -3.95
CA GLY A 100 17.64 1.87 -4.65
C GLY A 100 18.75 2.76 -5.20
N MET A 101 18.44 4.01 -5.56
CA MET A 101 19.47 5.03 -5.86
C MET A 101 20.34 5.31 -4.64
N VAL A 102 19.73 5.43 -3.45
CA VAL A 102 20.45 5.74 -2.20
C VAL A 102 21.32 4.58 -1.71
N VAL A 103 20.91 3.33 -1.94
CA VAL A 103 21.63 2.13 -1.47
C VAL A 103 22.90 1.84 -2.31
N GLY A 104 22.97 2.32 -3.56
CA GLY A 104 24.20 2.32 -4.36
C GLY A 104 24.02 1.93 -5.84
N ASP A 105 24.95 2.40 -6.68
CA ASP A 105 24.87 2.40 -8.15
C ASP A 105 24.61 1.02 -8.80
N VAL A 106 25.15 -0.06 -8.22
CA VAL A 106 24.99 -1.42 -8.78
C VAL A 106 23.54 -1.93 -8.67
N HIS A 107 22.77 -1.35 -7.76
CA HIS A 107 21.40 -1.74 -7.45
C HIS A 107 20.33 -0.90 -8.15
N GLU A 108 20.70 0.27 -8.67
CA GLU A 108 19.78 1.24 -9.31
C GLU A 108 18.91 0.62 -10.43
N PRO A 109 19.45 -0.15 -11.39
CA PRO A 109 18.62 -0.70 -12.46
C PRO A 109 17.58 -1.69 -11.94
N LEU A 110 17.93 -2.44 -10.89
CA LEU A 110 17.08 -3.49 -10.35
C LEU A 110 15.97 -2.92 -9.44
N SER A 111 16.28 -1.87 -8.69
CA SER A 111 15.26 -1.09 -7.96
C SER A 111 14.33 -0.33 -8.89
N ALA A 112 14.84 0.23 -9.99
CA ALA A 112 14.00 0.88 -11.01
C ALA A 112 13.04 -0.12 -11.67
N LEU A 113 13.51 -1.34 -11.95
CA LEU A 113 12.66 -2.43 -12.43
C LEU A 113 11.58 -2.79 -11.39
N ALA A 114 11.96 -2.96 -10.11
CA ALA A 114 11.00 -3.30 -9.06
C ALA A 114 9.95 -2.19 -8.85
N ALA A 115 10.37 -0.92 -8.83
CA ALA A 115 9.48 0.23 -8.78
C ALA A 115 8.48 0.22 -9.96
N THR A 116 8.97 -0.05 -11.17
CA THR A 116 8.13 -0.16 -12.37
C THR A 116 7.11 -1.30 -12.24
N VAL A 117 7.54 -2.45 -11.72
CA VAL A 117 6.65 -3.61 -11.49
C VAL A 117 5.57 -3.27 -10.45
N VAL A 118 5.91 -2.57 -9.36
CA VAL A 118 4.94 -2.10 -8.36
C VAL A 118 3.92 -1.16 -8.99
N LEU A 119 4.38 -0.16 -9.77
CA LEU A 119 3.48 0.78 -10.45
C LEU A 119 2.52 0.06 -11.41
N LEU A 120 3.05 -0.81 -12.27
CA LEU A 120 2.24 -1.58 -13.22
C LEU A 120 1.28 -2.54 -12.53
N ALA A 121 1.67 -3.15 -11.41
CA ALA A 121 0.79 -3.99 -10.61
C ALA A 121 -0.43 -3.22 -10.10
N VAL A 122 -0.24 -1.98 -9.62
CA VAL A 122 -1.33 -1.11 -9.18
C VAL A 122 -2.20 -0.68 -10.36
N VAL A 123 -1.62 -0.30 -11.51
CA VAL A 123 -2.38 0.06 -12.72
C VAL A 123 -3.27 -1.09 -13.18
N LEU A 124 -2.71 -2.30 -13.30
CA LEU A 124 -3.46 -3.50 -13.71
C LEU A 124 -4.58 -3.84 -12.72
N ARG A 125 -4.31 -3.68 -11.43
CA ARG A 125 -5.28 -3.89 -10.36
C ARG A 125 -6.46 -2.92 -10.46
N LEU A 126 -6.18 -1.62 -10.58
CA LEU A 126 -7.22 -0.58 -10.68
C LEU A 126 -8.05 -0.77 -11.96
N ALA A 127 -7.40 -0.97 -13.11
CA ALA A 127 -8.09 -1.23 -14.37
C ALA A 127 -9.01 -2.45 -14.30
N ARG A 128 -8.55 -3.54 -13.65
CA ARG A 128 -9.37 -4.74 -13.45
C ARG A 128 -10.57 -4.48 -12.53
N PHE A 129 -10.40 -3.65 -11.50
CA PHE A 129 -11.49 -3.28 -10.59
C PHE A 129 -12.57 -2.46 -11.31
N SER A 130 -12.16 -1.56 -12.22
CA SER A 130 -13.10 -0.75 -13.02
C SER A 130 -13.85 -1.58 -14.07
N CYS A 131 -13.21 -2.58 -14.67
CA CYS A 131 -13.80 -3.36 -15.78
C CYS A 131 -14.57 -4.62 -15.36
N VAL A 132 -14.34 -5.17 -14.15
CA VAL A 132 -14.92 -6.45 -13.73
C VAL A 132 -15.92 -6.26 -12.60
N THR A 133 -17.21 -6.49 -12.90
CA THR A 133 -18.27 -6.57 -11.89
C THR A 133 -18.07 -7.83 -11.03
N MET A 134 -17.52 -7.65 -9.83
CA MET A 134 -17.30 -8.74 -8.89
C MET A 134 -18.60 -9.08 -8.14
N PRO A 135 -18.86 -10.38 -7.84
CA PRO A 135 -19.96 -10.78 -6.94
C PRO A 135 -19.87 -10.10 -5.57
N ASP A 136 -21.01 -9.86 -4.93
CA ASP A 136 -21.08 -9.19 -3.63
C ASP A 136 -20.26 -9.90 -2.54
N GLY A 137 -19.48 -9.12 -1.79
CA GLY A 137 -18.80 -9.58 -0.57
C GLY A 137 -17.31 -9.96 -0.67
N VAL A 138 -16.71 -10.04 -1.87
CA VAL A 138 -15.31 -10.49 -2.04
C VAL A 138 -14.47 -9.47 -2.83
N PHE A 139 -13.26 -9.09 -2.36
CA PHE A 139 -12.24 -8.42 -3.18
C PHE A 139 -11.30 -9.46 -3.79
N GLN A 140 -10.91 -9.30 -5.05
CA GLN A 140 -9.83 -10.08 -5.64
C GLN A 140 -8.53 -9.26 -5.63
N GLY A 141 -7.52 -9.76 -4.94
CA GLY A 141 -6.20 -9.17 -4.75
C GLY A 141 -6.09 -8.21 -3.56
N MET A 142 -4.86 -7.98 -3.11
CA MET A 142 -4.52 -7.12 -1.96
C MET A 142 -4.87 -5.64 -2.19
N PRO A 143 -5.75 -4.99 -1.38
CA PRO A 143 -6.12 -3.57 -1.51
C PRO A 143 -4.93 -2.66 -1.82
N SER A 144 -5.09 -1.75 -2.79
CA SER A 144 -3.99 -0.87 -3.26
C SER A 144 -3.37 -0.05 -2.12
N PRO A 145 -4.16 0.57 -1.21
CA PRO A 145 -3.60 1.27 -0.05
C PRO A 145 -2.79 0.34 0.85
N PHE A 146 -3.32 -0.86 1.13
CA PHE A 146 -2.64 -1.81 2.00
C PHE A 146 -1.32 -2.32 1.40
N GLY A 147 -1.30 -2.60 0.09
CA GLY A 147 -0.09 -3.02 -0.60
C GLY A 147 0.96 -1.90 -0.70
N ALA A 148 0.53 -0.66 -0.95
CA ALA A 148 1.41 0.52 -0.91
C ALA A 148 2.11 0.65 0.45
N LEU A 149 1.35 0.56 1.54
CA LEU A 149 1.90 0.63 2.90
C LEU A 149 2.85 -0.53 3.20
N THR A 150 2.57 -1.73 2.69
CA THR A 150 3.49 -2.88 2.84
C THR A 150 4.79 -2.69 2.06
N VAL A 151 4.75 -2.16 0.83
CA VAL A 151 5.96 -1.85 0.05
C VAL A 151 6.85 -0.86 0.80
N VAL A 152 6.27 0.24 1.30
CA VAL A 152 7.01 1.24 2.08
C VAL A 152 7.55 0.66 3.38
N SER A 153 6.75 -0.18 4.07
CA SER A 153 7.20 -0.86 5.30
C SER A 153 8.40 -1.78 5.05
N ILE A 154 8.45 -2.47 3.91
CA ILE A 154 9.57 -3.32 3.54
C ILE A 154 10.86 -2.50 3.37
N VAL A 155 10.76 -1.32 2.75
CA VAL A 155 11.90 -0.40 2.60
C VAL A 155 12.38 0.10 3.97
N LEU A 156 11.45 0.47 4.87
CA LEU A 156 11.76 0.97 6.21
C LEU A 156 12.30 -0.10 7.19
N LEU A 157 12.25 -1.38 6.84
CA LEU A 157 12.86 -2.44 7.65
C LEU A 157 14.39 -2.50 7.53
N GLU A 158 14.98 -1.77 6.57
CA GLU A 158 16.43 -1.72 6.35
C GLU A 158 17.06 -3.12 6.17
N LEU A 159 16.30 -4.05 5.58
CA LEU A 159 16.79 -5.39 5.25
C LEU A 159 17.85 -5.32 4.13
N PRO A 160 18.71 -6.35 4.00
CA PRO A 160 19.65 -6.42 2.89
C PRO A 160 18.94 -6.27 1.54
N PHE A 161 19.64 -5.75 0.53
CA PHE A 161 19.04 -5.37 -0.75
C PHE A 161 18.22 -6.50 -1.41
N THR A 162 18.78 -7.72 -1.47
CA THR A 162 18.13 -8.88 -2.10
C THR A 162 16.80 -9.28 -1.46
N PRO A 163 16.69 -9.52 -0.13
CA PRO A 163 15.41 -9.83 0.50
C PRO A 163 14.40 -8.67 0.40
N THR A 164 14.85 -7.41 0.49
CA THR A 164 13.97 -6.23 0.31
C THR A 164 13.35 -6.24 -1.09
N LEU A 165 14.17 -6.41 -2.13
CA LEU A 165 13.73 -6.49 -3.52
C LEU A 165 12.73 -7.63 -3.75
N LEU A 166 13.05 -8.83 -3.27
CA LEU A 166 12.18 -10.00 -3.42
C LEU A 166 10.84 -9.81 -2.71
N ALA A 167 10.84 -9.19 -1.53
CA ALA A 167 9.63 -8.88 -0.79
C ALA A 167 8.77 -7.84 -1.53
N ILE A 168 9.36 -6.77 -2.09
CA ILE A 168 8.64 -5.77 -2.90
C ILE A 168 8.00 -6.43 -4.13
N LEU A 169 8.74 -7.26 -4.86
CA LEU A 169 8.20 -8.00 -6.02
C LEU A 169 7.10 -8.98 -5.60
N GLY A 170 7.24 -9.62 -4.43
CA GLY A 170 6.21 -10.46 -3.84
C GLY A 170 4.91 -9.71 -3.56
N VAL A 171 4.99 -8.49 -3.03
CA VAL A 171 3.83 -7.62 -2.81
C VAL A 171 3.19 -7.21 -4.14
N ALA A 172 3.99 -6.80 -5.12
CA ALA A 172 3.47 -6.45 -6.45
C ALA A 172 2.72 -7.64 -7.10
N TRP A 173 3.26 -8.86 -6.95
CA TRP A 173 2.58 -10.07 -7.40
C TRP A 173 1.26 -10.32 -6.65
N LEU A 174 1.24 -10.12 -5.32
CA LEU A 174 0.03 -10.25 -4.49
C LEU A 174 -1.07 -9.23 -4.86
N MET A 175 -0.71 -8.02 -5.29
CA MET A 175 -1.66 -7.00 -5.75
C MET A 175 -2.43 -7.42 -7.01
N VAL A 176 -1.78 -8.14 -7.93
CA VAL A 176 -2.36 -8.62 -9.20
C VAL A 176 -3.03 -9.99 -9.04
N SER A 177 -2.62 -10.76 -8.03
CA SER A 177 -3.10 -12.12 -7.78
C SER A 177 -4.61 -12.19 -7.51
N ARG A 178 -5.23 -13.35 -7.82
CA ARG A 178 -6.67 -13.62 -7.62
C ARG A 178 -7.00 -14.10 -6.21
N VAL A 179 -6.22 -13.68 -5.21
CA VAL A 179 -6.43 -14.05 -3.80
C VAL A 179 -7.60 -13.26 -3.24
N GLU A 180 -8.50 -13.91 -2.53
CA GLU A 180 -9.68 -13.25 -1.96
C GLU A 180 -9.34 -12.51 -0.68
N TYR A 181 -9.61 -11.21 -0.63
CA TYR A 181 -9.46 -10.38 0.57
C TYR A 181 -10.85 -10.00 1.11
N PRO A 182 -11.07 -10.10 2.45
CA PRO A 182 -12.34 -9.71 3.05
C PRO A 182 -12.55 -8.19 2.91
N LYS A 183 -13.76 -7.78 2.50
CA LYS A 183 -14.11 -6.35 2.40
C LYS A 183 -14.06 -5.70 3.79
N PRO A 184 -13.42 -4.52 3.95
CA PRO A 184 -13.49 -3.78 5.20
C PRO A 184 -14.93 -3.36 5.49
N ARG A 185 -15.55 -4.02 6.48
CA ARG A 185 -16.89 -3.69 6.99
C ARG A 185 -16.86 -3.63 8.52
N GLY A 186 -17.47 -2.58 9.08
CA GLY A 186 -17.63 -2.41 10.53
C GLY A 186 -16.30 -2.39 11.29
N THR A 187 -16.09 -3.40 12.15
CA THR A 187 -14.91 -3.54 13.00
C THR A 187 -13.59 -3.59 12.23
N LEU A 188 -13.58 -4.11 11.00
CA LEU A 188 -12.37 -4.19 10.19
C LEU A 188 -11.92 -2.82 9.68
N ALA A 189 -12.87 -1.91 9.37
CA ALA A 189 -12.53 -0.54 8.98
C ALA A 189 -11.97 0.26 10.17
N VAL A 190 -12.52 0.06 11.37
CA VAL A 190 -11.98 0.67 12.61
C VAL A 190 -10.59 0.13 12.93
N ALA A 191 -10.37 -1.18 12.75
CA ALA A 191 -9.06 -1.80 12.95
C ALA A 191 -8.02 -1.24 11.95
N MET A 192 -8.38 -1.08 10.68
CA MET A 192 -7.51 -0.46 9.67
C MET A 192 -7.17 0.99 10.02
N LEU A 193 -8.16 1.80 10.40
CA LEU A 193 -7.92 3.18 10.81
C LEU A 193 -7.02 3.26 12.06
N SER A 194 -7.29 2.40 13.05
CA SER A 194 -6.48 2.31 14.27
C SER A 194 -5.04 1.92 13.95
N TRP A 195 -4.85 1.01 13.01
CA TRP A 195 -3.53 0.58 12.53
C TRP A 195 -2.79 1.68 11.77
N ILE A 196 -3.48 2.46 10.91
CA ILE A 196 -2.91 3.63 10.24
C ILE A 196 -2.47 4.67 11.27
N VAL A 197 -3.32 5.02 12.24
CA VAL A 197 -3.00 5.98 13.29
C VAL A 197 -1.83 5.51 14.15
N LEU A 198 -1.80 4.23 14.52
CA LEU A 198 -0.65 3.64 15.23
C LEU A 198 0.63 3.77 14.39
N SER A 199 0.57 3.45 13.09
CA SER A 199 1.72 3.55 12.19
C SER A 199 2.25 4.99 12.08
N MET A 200 1.34 5.99 12.02
CA MET A 200 1.71 7.41 12.07
C MET A 200 2.40 7.79 13.39
N ALA A 201 1.93 7.25 14.52
CA ALA A 201 2.56 7.48 15.83
C ALA A 201 3.96 6.87 15.93
N LEU A 202 4.16 5.64 15.43
CA LEU A 202 5.47 4.99 15.41
C LEU A 202 6.45 5.74 14.50
N LEU A 203 5.97 6.19 13.33
CA LEU A 203 6.77 6.92 12.35
C LEU A 203 7.17 8.31 12.84
N THR A 204 6.26 9.03 13.53
CA THR A 204 6.60 10.31 14.17
C THR A 204 7.59 10.12 15.32
N ALA A 205 7.46 9.08 16.14
CA ALA A 205 8.44 8.76 17.17
C ALA A 205 9.85 8.52 16.58
N TRP A 206 9.94 7.83 15.45
CA TRP A 206 11.20 7.66 14.71
C TRP A 206 11.73 8.99 14.13
N ALA A 207 10.86 9.82 13.55
CA ALA A 207 11.25 11.11 12.98
C ALA A 207 11.93 12.02 14.03
N PHE A 208 11.30 12.13 15.21
CA PHE A 208 11.79 12.93 16.34
C PHE A 208 12.94 12.32 17.14
N ASP A 209 13.54 11.22 16.66
CA ASP A 209 14.67 10.55 17.34
C ASP A 209 14.32 10.10 18.77
N ALA A 210 13.06 9.72 19.02
CA ALA A 210 12.65 9.28 20.35
C ALA A 210 13.45 8.03 20.78
N PRO A 211 13.73 7.83 22.07
CA PRO A 211 14.44 6.65 22.56
C PRO A 211 13.71 5.36 22.14
N GLY A 212 14.37 4.53 21.33
CA GLY A 212 13.79 3.29 20.78
C GLY A 212 12.84 3.49 19.60
N GLY A 213 12.72 4.70 19.04
CA GLY A 213 11.83 5.01 17.91
C GLY A 213 12.06 4.15 16.67
N LEU A 214 13.33 3.86 16.33
CA LEU A 214 13.68 2.95 15.23
C LEU A 214 13.18 1.53 15.47
N LEU A 215 13.42 0.97 16.66
CA LEU A 215 12.94 -0.37 17.02
C LEU A 215 11.41 -0.42 16.97
N LEU A 216 10.74 0.58 17.53
CA LEU A 216 9.28 0.67 17.50
C LEU A 216 8.74 0.71 16.06
N LEU A 217 9.34 1.53 15.20
CA LEU A 217 8.99 1.59 13.78
C LEU A 217 9.21 0.23 13.09
N GLN A 218 10.38 -0.39 13.28
CA GLN A 218 10.71 -1.69 12.68
C GLN A 218 9.75 -2.79 13.15
N THR A 219 9.34 -2.81 14.43
CA THR A 219 8.33 -3.76 14.90
C THR A 219 6.97 -3.54 14.23
N GLY A 220 6.57 -2.28 14.03
CA GLY A 220 5.35 -1.93 13.30
C GLY A 220 5.41 -2.35 11.82
N CYS A 221 6.51 -2.05 11.14
CA CYS A 221 6.74 -2.45 9.75
C CYS A 221 6.78 -3.97 9.59
N ALA A 222 7.44 -4.68 10.51
CA ALA A 222 7.49 -6.14 10.50
C ALA A 222 6.07 -6.72 10.66
N LEU A 223 5.27 -6.17 11.57
CA LEU A 223 3.88 -6.59 11.75
C LEU A 223 3.03 -6.29 10.50
N GLN A 224 3.20 -5.14 9.85
CA GLN A 224 2.53 -4.82 8.58
C GLN A 224 2.89 -5.82 7.47
N VAL A 225 4.16 -6.21 7.36
CA VAL A 225 4.63 -7.20 6.37
C VAL A 225 4.08 -8.58 6.67
N VAL A 226 4.08 -9.00 7.95
CA VAL A 226 3.48 -10.27 8.39
C VAL A 226 1.98 -10.29 8.08
N LEU A 227 1.24 -9.22 8.38
CA LEU A 227 -0.18 -9.10 8.03
C LEU A 227 -0.38 -9.20 6.50
N GLY A 228 0.46 -8.52 5.73
CA GLY A 228 0.48 -8.60 4.26
C GLY A 228 0.69 -10.01 3.72
N ALA A 229 1.50 -10.83 4.39
CA ALA A 229 1.78 -12.21 4.00
C ALA A 229 0.75 -13.23 4.53
N VAL A 230 0.23 -13.03 5.74
CA VAL A 230 -0.67 -14.01 6.41
C VAL A 230 -2.07 -13.99 5.83
N ILE A 231 -2.63 -12.82 5.52
CA ILE A 231 -3.97 -12.72 4.93
C ILE A 231 -4.12 -13.55 3.64
N PRO A 232 -3.20 -13.47 2.66
CA PRO A 232 -3.30 -14.27 1.45
C PRO A 232 -3.06 -15.77 1.69
N LEU A 233 -2.16 -16.14 2.62
CA LEU A 233 -1.94 -17.54 2.99
C LEU A 233 -3.20 -18.16 3.60
N PHE A 234 -3.90 -17.42 4.46
CA PHE A 234 -5.15 -17.90 5.08
C PHE A 234 -6.28 -18.03 4.05
N ALA A 235 -6.39 -17.09 3.11
CA ALA A 235 -7.34 -17.16 2.01
C ALA A 235 -7.05 -18.33 1.06
N MET A 236 -5.77 -18.58 0.75
CA MET A 236 -5.34 -19.70 -0.08
C MET A 236 -5.58 -21.04 0.62
N ALA A 237 -5.26 -21.15 1.92
CA ALA A 237 -5.54 -22.33 2.72
C ALA A 237 -7.03 -22.66 2.72
N ARG A 238 -7.91 -21.67 2.96
CA ARG A 238 -9.37 -21.86 2.90
C ARG A 238 -9.85 -22.41 1.56
N ARG A 239 -9.34 -21.91 0.42
CA ARG A 239 -9.67 -22.46 -0.91
C ARG A 239 -9.19 -23.88 -1.09
N VAL A 240 -7.98 -24.21 -0.64
CA VAL A 240 -7.44 -25.58 -0.71
C VAL A 240 -8.27 -26.54 0.15
N TYR A 241 -8.67 -26.12 1.35
CA TYR A 241 -9.55 -26.90 2.22
C TYR A 241 -10.93 -27.11 1.57
N ALA A 242 -11.57 -26.06 1.07
CA ALA A 242 -12.87 -26.16 0.39
C ALA A 242 -12.81 -27.05 -0.87
N PHE A 243 -11.75 -26.97 -1.66
CA PHE A 243 -11.55 -27.85 -2.82
C PHE A 243 -11.37 -29.32 -2.42
N ARG A 244 -10.65 -29.57 -1.32
CA ARG A 244 -10.47 -30.94 -0.77
C ARG A 244 -11.78 -31.50 -0.23
N ASP A 245 -12.62 -30.66 0.36
CA ASP A 245 -13.92 -31.04 0.90
C ASP A 245 -14.90 -31.39 -0.24
N ASN A 246 -15.03 -30.52 -1.24
CA ASN A 246 -15.85 -30.79 -2.44
C ASN A 246 -15.41 -32.08 -3.17
N ARG A 247 -14.10 -32.39 -3.19
CA ARG A 247 -13.60 -33.67 -3.76
C ARG A 247 -13.94 -34.88 -2.89
N ARG A 248 -14.08 -34.73 -1.58
CA ARG A 248 -14.51 -35.81 -0.67
C ARG A 248 -16.00 -36.06 -0.84
N GLU A 249 -16.82 -35.01 -0.89
CA GLU A 249 -18.26 -35.10 -1.14
C GLU A 249 -18.56 -35.71 -2.53
N ALA A 250 -17.86 -35.27 -3.57
CA ALA A 250 -18.01 -35.83 -4.92
C ALA A 250 -17.62 -37.31 -5.04
N ARG A 251 -16.70 -37.79 -4.20
CA ARG A 251 -16.36 -39.23 -4.13
C ARG A 251 -17.42 -40.01 -3.34
N ALA A 252 -17.89 -39.46 -2.22
CA ALA A 252 -18.93 -40.09 -1.41
C ALA A 252 -20.27 -40.23 -2.17
N GLY A 253 -20.63 -39.26 -3.02
CA GLY A 253 -21.83 -39.34 -3.85
C GLY A 253 -21.71 -40.21 -5.11
N ALA A 254 -20.51 -40.67 -5.47
CA ALA A 254 -20.30 -41.58 -6.59
C ALA A 254 -20.34 -43.07 -6.18
N GLU A 255 -20.32 -43.35 -4.87
CA GLU A 255 -20.35 -44.70 -4.29
C GLU A 255 -21.76 -45.09 -3.76
N SER A 256 -22.75 -44.19 -3.89
CA SER A 256 -24.16 -44.39 -3.52
C SER A 256 -25.07 -44.57 -4.74
#